data_AF-A0A7Y2H5R8-F1
#
_entry.id   AF-A0A7Y2H5R8-F1
#
_cell.length_a   1.000
_cell.length_b   1.000
_cell.length_c   1.000
_cell.angle_alpha   90.00
_cell.angle_beta   90.00
_cell.angle_gamma   90.00
#
_symmetry.space_group_name_H-M   'P 1'
#
loop_
_entity.id
_entity.type
_entity.pdbx_description
1 polymer ?
#
loop_
_entity_poly.entity_id
_entity_poly.type
_entity_poly.pdbx_seq_one_letter_code
_entity_poly.pdbx_strand_id
1 'polypeptide(L)' 'MKLITAFLGTALLLSVLSCNSSPSLQEYYVSNSENPNFIALDLPASLLNIEETEL' A
#
# COMPACT_ATOMS: atom_id res chain seq x y z
N MET A 1 -33.60 -8.12 -14.21
CA MET A 1 -32.62 -7.40 -15.05
C MET A 1 -32.24 -6.04 -14.46
N LYS A 2 -33.18 -5.12 -14.18
CA LYS A 2 -32.90 -3.80 -13.56
C LYS A 2 -32.06 -3.83 -12.27
N LEU A 3 -32.30 -4.80 -11.39
CA LEU A 3 -31.57 -4.96 -10.12
C LEU A 3 -30.11 -5.38 -10.34
N ILE A 4 -29.84 -6.24 -11.32
CA ILE A 4 -28.49 -6.70 -11.66
C ILE A 4 -27.69 -5.56 -12.32
N THR A 5 -28.31 -4.80 -13.23
CA THR A 5 -27.68 -3.64 -13.86
C THR A 5 -27.39 -2.52 -12.86
N ALA A 6 -28.26 -2.33 -11.85
CA ALA A 6 -28.00 -1.38 -10.78
C ALA A 6 -26.82 -1.82 -9.92
N PHE A 7 -26.78 -3.09 -9.52
CA PHE A 7 -25.70 -3.65 -8.72
C PHE A 7 -24.34 -3.61 -9.45
N LEU A 8 -24.33 -3.92 -10.75
CA LEU A 8 -23.15 -3.83 -11.60
C LEU A 8 -22.65 -2.38 -11.74
N GLY A 9 -23.57 -1.42 -11.87
CA GLY A 9 -23.24 0.01 -11.89
C GLY A 9 -22.64 0.50 -10.58
N THR A 10 -23.19 0.07 -9.44
CA THR A 10 -22.65 0.42 -8.11
C THR A 10 -21.28 -0.21 -7.87
N ALA A 11 -21.08 -1.47 -8.24
CA ALA A 11 -19.78 -2.13 -8.13
C ALA A 11 -18.68 -1.43 -8.95
N LEU A 12 -19.02 -0.99 -10.17
CA LEU A 12 -18.10 -0.23 -11.02
C LEU A 12 -17.72 1.11 -10.37
N LEU A 13 -18.70 1.85 -9.81
CA LEU A 13 -18.46 3.10 -9.08
C LEU A 13 -17.60 2.91 -7.82
N LEU A 14 -17.74 1.78 -7.12
CA LEU A 14 -16.91 1.50 -5.94
C LEU A 14 -15.46 1.13 -6.31
N SER A 15 -15.26 0.48 -7.46
CA SER A 15 -13.92 0.08 -7.92
C SER A 15 -13.01 1.27 -8.29
N VAL A 16 -13.57 2.39 -8.73
CA VAL A 16 -12.78 3.61 -9.00
C VAL A 16 -12.35 4.33 -7.72
N LEU A 17 -13.06 4.13 -6.60
CA LEU A 17 -12.71 4.72 -5.31
C LEU A 17 -11.55 4.00 -4.60
N SER A 18 -11.19 2.78 -5.00
CA SER A 18 -10.06 2.04 -4.42
C SER A 18 -8.70 2.45 -4.97
N CYS A 19 -8.66 3.31 -6.00
CA CYS A 19 -7.39 3.82 -6.53
C CYS A 19 -6.81 4.84 -5.54
N ASN A 20 -5.68 4.50 -4.92
CA ASN A 20 -4.97 5.39 -4.01
C ASN A 20 -3.77 6.01 -4.73
N SER A 21 -3.69 7.34 -4.75
CA SER A 21 -2.58 8.11 -5.36
C SER A 21 -1.49 8.49 -4.34
N SER A 22 -1.52 7.92 -3.13
CA SER A 22 -0.46 8.14 -2.14
C SER A 22 0.88 7.60 -2.66
N PRO A 23 2.02 8.25 -2.31
CA PRO A 23 3.33 7.73 -2.68
C PRO A 23 3.53 6.32 -2.12
N SER A 24 4.27 5.50 -2.87
CA SER A 24 4.75 4.22 -2.32
C SER A 24 5.70 4.48 -1.15
N LEU A 25 5.86 3.49 -0.27
CA LEU A 25 6.86 3.59 0.81
C LEU A 25 8.27 3.84 0.26
N GLN A 26 8.63 3.21 -0.87
CA GLN A 26 9.94 3.42 -1.49
C GLN A 26 10.10 4.84 -2.03
N GLU A 27 9.07 5.37 -2.68
CA GLU A 27 9.12 6.74 -3.21
C GLU A 27 9.18 7.77 -2.09
N TYR A 28 8.36 7.62 -1.05
CA TYR A 28 8.43 8.45 0.15
C TYR A 28 9.81 8.40 0.82
N TYR A 29 10.44 7.22 0.88
CA TYR A 29 11.78 7.06 1.43
C TYR A 29 12.83 7.83 0.60
N VAL A 30 12.82 7.67 -0.73
CA VAL A 30 13.78 8.34 -1.62
C VAL A 30 13.57 9.86 -1.61
N SER A 31 12.33 10.33 -1.72
CA SER A 31 12.03 11.76 -1.76
C SER A 31 12.36 12.49 -0.46
N ASN A 32 12.39 11.80 0.68
CA ASN A 32 12.73 12.41 1.97
C ASN A 32 14.20 12.21 2.39
N SER A 33 15.04 11.61 1.55
CA SER A 33 16.44 11.31 1.88
C SER A 33 17.28 12.53 2.26
N GLU A 34 16.94 13.73 1.78
CA GLU A 34 17.62 14.99 2.11
C GLU A 34 16.99 15.76 3.28
N ASN A 35 15.86 15.29 3.82
CA ASN A 35 15.17 15.96 4.92
C ASN A 35 15.92 15.69 6.24
N PRO A 36 16.43 16.73 6.94
CA PRO A 36 17.23 16.55 8.15
C PRO A 36 16.44 15.95 9.34
N ASN A 37 15.11 15.91 9.25
CA ASN A 37 14.22 15.32 10.25
C ASN A 37 13.65 13.97 9.82
N PHE A 38 14.08 13.43 8.68
CA PHE A 38 13.65 12.11 8.22
C PHE A 38 14.50 11.03 8.90
N ILE A 39 13.82 10.02 9.45
CA ILE A 39 14.46 8.90 10.15
C ILE A 39 14.32 7.67 9.27
N ALA A 40 15.45 7.19 8.75
CA ALA A 40 15.59 5.90 8.09
C ALA A 40 16.24 4.91 9.08
N LEU A 41 15.64 3.73 9.24
CA LEU A 41 16.11 2.70 10.17
C LEU A 41 16.22 1.37 9.46
N ASP A 42 17.41 0.78 9.49
CA ASP A 42 17.61 -0.61 9.06
C ASP A 42 17.36 -1.54 10.25
N LEU A 43 16.32 -2.36 10.15
CA LEU A 43 16.01 -3.37 11.16
C LEU A 43 16.68 -4.70 10.77
N PRO A 44 17.62 -5.23 11.57
CA PRO A 44 18.19 -6.54 11.29
C PRO A 44 17.12 -7.63 11.39
N ALA A 45 17.17 -8.58 10.46
CA ALA A 45 16.21 -9.68 10.39
C ALA A 45 16.13 -10.51 11.68
N SER A 46 17.21 -10.58 12.46
CA SER A 46 17.23 -11.26 13.77
C SER A 46 16.29 -10.65 14.82
N LEU A 47 15.84 -9.40 14.65
CA LEU A 47 14.79 -8.79 15.48
C LEU A 47 13.38 -9.22 15.05
N LEU A 48 13.24 -9.66 13.81
CA LEU A 48 11.97 -10.09 13.26
C LEU A 48 11.81 -11.57 13.61
N ASN A 49 10.89 -11.88 14.52
CA ASN A 49 10.53 -13.26 14.87
C ASN A 49 9.65 -13.87 13.76
N ILE A 50 10.20 -13.97 12.55
CA ILE A 50 9.53 -14.54 11.39
C ILE A 50 9.88 -16.03 11.38
N GLU A 51 8.85 -16.87 11.40
CA GLU A 51 9.02 -18.30 11.17
C GLU A 51 9.62 -18.50 9.77
N GLU A 52 10.71 -19.25 9.66
CA GLU A 52 11.22 -19.66 8.35
C GLU A 52 10.15 -20.48 7.65
N THR A 53 9.45 -19.85 6.71
CA THR A 53 8.61 -20.58 5.76
C THR A 53 9.50 -21.06 4.63
N GLU A 54 9.57 -22.37 4.41
CA GLU A 54 10.20 -22.91 3.20
C GLU A 54 9.47 -22.35 1.97
N LEU A 55 10.21 -21.65 1.11
CA LEU A 55 9.73 -21.10 -0.16
C LEU A 55 9.82 -22.16 -1.27
#